data_AF-A0A1V4WJX1-F1
#
_entry.id   AF-A0A1V4WJX1-F1
#
_cell.length_a   1.000
_cell.length_b   1.000
_cell.length_c   1.000
_cell.angle_alpha   90.00
_cell.angle_beta   90.00
_cell.angle_gamma   90.00
#
_symmetry.space_group_name_H-M   'P 1'
#
loop_
_entity.id
_entity.type
_entity.pdbx_description
1 polymer ?
#
loop_
_entity_poly.entity_id
_entity_poly.type
_entity_poly.pdbx_seq_one_letter_code
_entity_poly.pdbx_strand_id
1 'polypeptide(L)'
;MRPIEPKQIKLIHIAKSQLRIGDDTYKLMLRQWYKVETSKSLTYDQASAFIDELKKLGFRLRTKRIPPENPCWPCAPRTPGVPLPENVVVLASPGQLRMIEHLAADIKWRHWDGYRRWLKKYFKIDQVRMSPDASAVIEALKNMWKDQNGCACRKAGNRG
;
A
#
# COMPACT_ATOMS: atom_id res chain seq x y z
N MET A 1 -5.83 -25.66 26.22
CA MET A 1 -6.66 -24.61 25.60
C MET A 1 -5.76 -23.61 24.90
N ARG A 2 -6.01 -23.30 23.63
CA ARG A 2 -5.20 -22.34 22.88
C ARG A 2 -5.68 -20.92 23.21
N PRO A 3 -4.80 -19.99 23.62
CA PRO A 3 -5.18 -18.61 23.86
C PRO A 3 -5.61 -17.92 22.56
N ILE A 4 -6.43 -16.89 22.68
CA ILE A 4 -6.93 -16.12 21.54
C ILE A 4 -5.80 -15.46 20.74
N GLU A 5 -5.88 -15.50 19.40
CA GLU A 5 -4.91 -14.82 18.54
C GLU A 5 -5.25 -13.31 18.45
N PRO A 6 -4.25 -12.41 18.41
CA PRO A 6 -4.49 -10.98 18.20
C PRO A 6 -5.32 -10.65 16.94
N LYS A 7 -5.24 -11.51 15.91
CA LYS A 7 -6.08 -11.39 14.71
C LYS A 7 -7.56 -11.57 15.02
N GLN A 8 -7.93 -12.54 15.85
CA GLN A 8 -9.33 -12.80 16.24
C GLN A 8 -9.90 -11.63 17.05
N ILE A 9 -9.12 -11.06 17.97
CA ILE A 9 -9.52 -9.85 18.72
C ILE A 9 -9.84 -8.70 17.75
N LYS A 10 -8.95 -8.44 16.77
CA LYS A 10 -9.18 -7.40 15.76
C LYS A 10 -10.46 -7.65 14.97
N LEU A 11 -10.71 -8.89 14.54
CA LEU A 11 -11.91 -9.25 13.80
C LEU A 11 -13.18 -8.99 14.61
N ILE A 12 -13.19 -9.34 15.90
CA ILE A 12 -14.33 -9.09 16.80
C ILE A 12 -14.59 -7.58 16.94
N HIS A 13 -13.54 -6.76 17.10
CA HIS A 13 -13.72 -5.30 17.18
C HIS A 13 -14.24 -4.69 15.87
N ILE A 14 -13.77 -5.18 14.72
CA ILE A 14 -14.29 -4.75 13.41
C ILE A 14 -15.75 -5.16 13.28
N ALA A 15 -16.10 -6.39 13.66
CA ALA A 15 -17.47 -6.91 13.61
C ALA A 15 -18.42 -6.10 14.50
N LYS A 16 -17.99 -5.79 15.74
CA LYS A 16 -18.72 -4.91 16.66
C LYS A 16 -19.00 -3.54 16.03
N SER A 17 -17.99 -2.92 15.44
CA SER A 17 -18.12 -1.62 14.76
C SER A 17 -19.06 -1.69 13.55
N GLN A 18 -18.96 -2.74 12.74
CA GLN A 18 -19.77 -2.94 11.54
C GLN A 18 -21.25 -3.21 11.87
N LEU A 19 -21.52 -3.98 12.91
CA LEU A 19 -22.88 -4.29 13.38
C LEU A 19 -23.47 -3.21 14.29
N ARG A 20 -22.71 -2.16 14.61
CA ARG A 20 -23.11 -1.07 15.52
C ARG A 20 -23.60 -1.57 16.89
N ILE A 21 -22.95 -2.64 17.40
CA ILE A 21 -23.28 -3.20 18.71
C ILE A 21 -22.65 -2.32 19.79
N GLY A 22 -23.49 -1.78 20.68
CA GLY A 22 -23.03 -1.00 21.84
C GLY A 22 -22.20 -1.84 22.81
N ASP A 23 -21.33 -1.19 23.57
CA ASP A 23 -20.40 -1.83 24.50
C ASP A 23 -21.11 -2.72 25.54
N ASP A 24 -22.26 -2.29 26.02
CA ASP A 24 -23.04 -3.01 27.04
C ASP A 24 -23.71 -4.26 26.45
N THR A 25 -24.31 -4.13 25.27
CA THR A 25 -24.89 -5.28 24.53
C THR A 25 -23.80 -6.29 24.20
N TYR A 26 -22.63 -5.82 23.76
CA TYR A 26 -21.47 -6.65 23.46
C TYR A 26 -20.99 -7.44 24.69
N LYS A 27 -20.86 -6.79 25.86
CA LYS A 27 -20.51 -7.45 27.12
C LYS A 27 -21.58 -8.46 27.56
N LEU A 28 -22.85 -8.14 27.36
CA LEU A 28 -23.97 -9.03 27.69
C LEU A 28 -23.94 -10.30 26.84
N MET A 29 -23.68 -10.20 25.53
CA MET A 29 -23.51 -11.36 24.64
C MET A 29 -22.35 -12.26 25.09
N LEU A 30 -21.21 -11.67 25.45
CA LEU A 30 -20.05 -12.43 25.96
C LEU A 30 -20.34 -13.15 27.28
N ARG A 31 -21.03 -12.47 28.21
CA ARG A 31 -21.43 -13.06 29.50
C ARG A 31 -22.47 -14.16 29.31
N GLN A 32 -23.46 -13.97 28.45
CA GLN A 32 -24.54 -14.93 28.24
C GLN A 32 -24.04 -16.22 27.58
N TRP A 33 -23.15 -16.14 26.59
CA TRP A 33 -22.73 -17.31 25.83
C TRP A 33 -21.47 -17.98 26.37
N TYR A 34 -20.52 -17.21 26.88
CA TYR A 34 -19.21 -17.72 27.28
C TYR A 34 -18.85 -17.44 28.75
N LYS A 35 -19.72 -16.76 29.50
CA LYS A 35 -19.49 -16.37 30.90
C LYS A 35 -18.20 -15.55 31.11
N VAL A 36 -17.80 -14.78 30.11
CA VAL A 36 -16.62 -13.90 30.17
C VAL A 36 -17.02 -12.43 30.01
N GLU A 37 -16.21 -11.53 30.56
CA GLU A 37 -16.46 -10.09 30.47
C GLU A 37 -15.72 -9.43 29.31
N THR A 38 -14.63 -10.03 28.85
CA THR A 38 -13.76 -9.46 27.81
C THR A 38 -13.43 -10.47 26.73
N SER A 39 -13.25 -9.98 25.49
CA SER A 39 -12.81 -10.81 24.36
C SER A 39 -11.41 -11.38 24.54
N LYS A 40 -10.58 -10.81 25.42
CA LYS A 40 -9.23 -11.32 25.71
C LYS A 40 -9.25 -12.62 26.52
N SER A 41 -10.34 -12.87 27.23
CA SER A 41 -10.52 -14.06 28.07
C SER A 41 -11.09 -15.26 27.29
N LEU A 42 -11.43 -15.08 26.01
CA LEU A 42 -11.91 -16.16 25.16
C LEU A 42 -10.76 -17.10 24.77
N THR A 43 -11.07 -18.38 24.59
CA THR A 43 -10.17 -19.32 23.91
C THR A 43 -10.26 -19.14 22.40
N TYR A 44 -9.27 -19.67 21.67
CA TYR A 44 -9.27 -19.64 20.20
C TYR A 44 -10.57 -20.19 19.61
N ASP A 45 -11.07 -21.31 20.14
CA ASP A 45 -12.28 -22.00 19.65
C ASP A 45 -13.57 -21.22 19.99
N GLN A 46 -13.61 -20.58 21.16
CA GLN A 46 -14.73 -19.72 21.52
C GLN A 46 -14.75 -18.44 20.68
N ALA A 47 -13.58 -17.87 20.39
CA ALA A 47 -13.46 -16.69 19.56
C ALA A 47 -13.83 -16.97 18.10
N SER A 48 -13.47 -18.12 17.53
CA SER A 48 -13.90 -18.51 16.18
C SER A 48 -15.42 -18.71 16.13
N ALA A 49 -16.00 -19.44 17.08
CA ALA A 49 -17.45 -19.63 17.17
C ALA A 49 -18.19 -18.29 17.30
N PHE A 50 -17.69 -17.37 18.11
CA PHE A 50 -18.28 -16.04 18.26
C PHE A 50 -18.22 -15.22 16.97
N ILE A 51 -17.09 -15.27 16.26
CA ILE A 51 -16.96 -14.61 14.94
C ILE A 51 -17.96 -15.20 13.94
N ASP A 52 -18.22 -16.50 13.97
CA ASP A 52 -19.19 -17.14 13.09
C ASP A 52 -20.64 -16.75 13.41
N GLU A 53 -20.99 -16.58 14.68
CA GLU A 53 -22.28 -15.99 15.07
C GLU A 53 -22.41 -14.54 14.61
N LEU A 54 -21.35 -13.73 14.74
CA LEU A 54 -21.36 -12.36 14.20
C LEU A 54 -21.53 -12.36 12.67
N LYS A 55 -20.98 -13.34 11.94
CA LYS A 55 -21.21 -13.50 10.49
C LYS A 55 -22.68 -13.79 10.18
N LYS A 56 -23.34 -14.66 10.97
CA LYS A 56 -24.79 -14.92 10.83
C LYS A 56 -25.62 -13.66 11.07
N LEU A 57 -25.20 -12.79 11.98
CA LEU A 57 -25.82 -11.48 12.24
C LEU A 57 -25.54 -10.43 11.16
N GLY A 58 -24.76 -10.75 10.13
CA GLY A 58 -24.50 -9.85 8.99
C GLY A 58 -23.08 -9.29 8.95
N PHE A 59 -22.16 -9.73 9.81
CA PHE A 59 -20.75 -9.38 9.68
C PHE A 59 -20.17 -9.95 8.38
N ARG A 60 -19.67 -9.07 7.51
CA ARG A 60 -19.02 -9.44 6.26
C ARG A 60 -17.61 -8.88 6.22
N LEU A 61 -16.63 -9.77 6.08
CA LEU A 61 -15.23 -9.39 5.87
C LEU A 61 -15.07 -8.81 4.48
N ARG A 62 -14.79 -7.51 4.40
CA ARG A 62 -14.33 -6.89 3.15
C ARG A 62 -12.89 -7.35 2.91
N THR A 63 -12.71 -8.35 2.05
CA THR A 63 -11.37 -8.65 1.53
C THR A 63 -10.94 -7.49 0.65
N LYS A 64 -9.67 -7.10 0.76
CA LYS A 64 -9.21 -5.82 0.19
C LYS A 64 -9.30 -5.78 -1.35
N ARG A 65 -9.40 -6.93 -2.03
CA ARG A 65 -9.68 -7.09 -3.47
C ARG A 65 -10.22 -8.49 -3.72
N ILE A 66 -11.40 -8.63 -4.31
CA ILE A 66 -11.79 -9.87 -4.97
C ILE A 66 -11.20 -9.75 -6.38
N PRO A 67 -10.27 -10.62 -6.82
CA PRO A 67 -9.86 -10.62 -8.22
C PRO A 67 -11.11 -10.86 -9.08
N PRO A 68 -11.26 -10.15 -10.22
CA PRO A 68 -12.41 -10.38 -11.09
C PRO A 68 -12.49 -11.85 -11.48
N GLU A 69 -13.70 -12.43 -11.51
CA GLU A 69 -13.93 -13.86 -11.81
C GLU A 69 -13.41 -14.27 -13.20
N ASN A 70 -13.18 -13.29 -14.09
CA ASN A 70 -12.41 -13.44 -15.33
C ASN A 70 -11.43 -12.26 -15.48
N PRO A 71 -10.19 -12.36 -14.96
CA PRO A 71 -9.16 -11.41 -15.28
C PRO A 71 -8.77 -11.67 -16.74
N CYS A 72 -8.99 -10.71 -17.64
CA CYS A 72 -8.32 -10.77 -18.93
C CYS A 72 -6.81 -10.86 -18.67
N TRP A 73 -6.17 -11.96 -19.05
CA TRP A 73 -4.75 -12.18 -18.73
C TRP A 73 -3.82 -11.03 -19.18
N PRO A 74 -4.08 -10.34 -20.31
CA PRO A 74 -3.31 -9.16 -20.72
C PRO A 74 -3.59 -7.88 -19.93
N CYS A 75 -4.77 -7.75 -19.31
CA CYS A 75 -5.21 -6.54 -18.61
C CYS A 75 -5.44 -6.75 -17.10
N ALA A 76 -5.15 -7.95 -16.59
CA ALA A 76 -5.07 -8.23 -15.18
C ALA A 76 -3.90 -7.43 -14.58
N PRO A 77 -4.13 -6.63 -13.51
CA PRO A 77 -3.04 -5.99 -12.79
C PRO A 77 -2.03 -7.05 -12.34
N ARG A 78 -0.74 -6.80 -12.53
CA ARG A 78 0.30 -7.70 -12.00
C ARG A 78 0.07 -7.92 -10.51
N THR A 79 0.19 -9.17 -10.08
CA THR A 79 0.22 -9.54 -8.68
C THR A 79 1.38 -8.79 -7.99
N PRO A 80 1.10 -7.90 -7.02
CA PRO A 80 2.15 -7.17 -6.32
C PRO A 80 3.13 -8.14 -5.63
N GLY A 81 4.43 -7.87 -5.73
CA GLY A 81 5.46 -8.66 -5.05
C GLY A 81 5.98 -9.89 -5.80
N VAL A 82 5.45 -10.21 -6.98
CA VAL A 82 6.01 -11.28 -7.83
C VAL A 82 7.08 -10.69 -8.77
N PRO A 83 8.37 -11.08 -8.63
CA PRO A 83 9.44 -10.59 -9.50
C PRO A 83 9.20 -10.99 -10.95
N LEU A 84 9.75 -10.22 -11.88
CA LEU A 84 9.72 -10.60 -13.28
C LEU A 84 10.77 -11.69 -13.56
N PRO A 85 10.54 -12.55 -14.56
CA PRO A 85 11.61 -13.40 -15.09
C PRO A 85 12.76 -12.52 -15.60
N GLU A 86 13.99 -12.99 -15.44
CA GLU A 86 15.21 -12.22 -15.77
C GLU A 86 15.30 -11.84 -17.26
N ASN A 87 14.73 -12.67 -18.13
CA ASN A 87 14.72 -12.46 -19.58
C ASN A 87 13.61 -11.51 -20.09
N VAL A 88 12.81 -10.91 -19.21
CA VAL A 88 11.71 -10.03 -19.61
C VAL A 88 12.14 -8.56 -19.53
N VAL A 89 12.25 -7.94 -20.70
CA VAL A 89 12.50 -6.51 -20.86
C VAL A 89 11.18 -5.74 -20.71
N VAL A 90 11.06 -4.90 -19.69
CA VAL A 90 9.87 -4.04 -19.49
C VAL A 90 10.14 -2.64 -20.01
N LEU A 91 9.44 -2.26 -21.07
CA LEU A 91 9.49 -0.91 -21.62
C LEU A 91 8.86 0.10 -20.66
N ALA A 92 9.35 1.34 -20.71
CA ALA A 92 8.75 2.46 -19.99
C ALA A 92 7.32 2.68 -20.50
N SER A 93 6.37 2.72 -19.56
CA SER A 93 4.98 3.00 -19.90
C SER A 93 4.82 4.44 -20.39
N PRO A 94 3.84 4.73 -21.28
CA PRO A 94 3.56 6.09 -21.72
C PRO A 94 3.27 7.06 -20.56
N GLY A 95 2.64 6.56 -19.49
CA GLY A 95 2.40 7.34 -18.28
C GLY A 95 3.67 7.74 -17.54
N GLN A 96 4.65 6.82 -17.44
CA GLN A 96 5.97 7.14 -16.87
C GLN A 96 6.68 8.21 -17.70
N LEU A 97 6.66 8.11 -19.03
CA LEU A 97 7.30 9.09 -19.91
C LEU A 97 6.67 10.48 -19.77
N ARG A 98 5.33 10.56 -19.74
CA ARG A 98 4.62 11.83 -19.48
C ARG A 98 4.94 12.40 -18.10
N MET A 99 5.02 11.56 -17.08
CA MET A 99 5.38 12.01 -15.73
C MET A 99 6.80 12.60 -15.70
N ILE A 100 7.74 11.95 -16.38
CA ILE A 100 9.12 12.44 -16.52
C ILE A 100 9.14 13.78 -17.24
N GLU A 101 8.41 13.91 -18.34
CA GLU A 101 8.31 15.15 -19.13
C GLU A 101 7.81 16.32 -18.28
N HIS A 102 6.71 16.14 -17.54
CA HIS A 102 6.18 17.17 -16.66
C HIS A 102 7.15 17.52 -15.52
N LEU A 103 7.72 16.52 -14.84
CA LEU A 103 8.68 16.77 -13.76
C LEU A 103 9.94 17.48 -14.26
N ALA A 104 10.45 17.11 -15.44
CA ALA A 104 11.61 17.74 -16.04
C ALA A 104 11.31 19.19 -16.45
N ALA A 105 10.09 19.49 -16.90
CA ALA A 105 9.66 20.84 -17.23
C ALA A 105 9.56 21.76 -16.00
N ASP A 106 9.11 21.21 -14.86
CA ASP A 106 8.96 21.96 -13.61
C ASP A 106 10.30 22.30 -12.92
N ILE A 107 11.38 21.60 -13.30
CA ILE A 107 12.71 21.79 -12.71
C ILE A 107 13.44 22.95 -13.38
N LYS A 108 14.03 23.83 -12.55
CA LYS A 108 14.88 24.91 -13.05
C LYS A 108 16.26 24.36 -13.39
N TRP A 109 16.55 24.25 -14.68
CA TRP A 109 17.84 23.79 -15.20
C TRP A 109 18.83 24.94 -15.37
N ARG A 110 20.12 24.68 -15.11
CA ARG A 110 21.20 25.66 -15.33
C ARG A 110 21.52 25.90 -16.81
N HIS A 111 21.22 24.92 -17.65
CA HIS A 111 21.45 24.97 -19.09
C HIS A 111 20.18 24.50 -19.81
N TRP A 112 19.99 24.95 -21.05
CA TRP A 112 18.84 24.57 -21.89
C TRP A 112 18.72 23.05 -22.08
N ASP A 113 19.85 22.33 -22.14
CA ASP A 113 19.90 20.86 -22.23
C ASP A 113 20.24 20.21 -20.88
N GLY A 114 19.78 20.83 -19.78
CA GLY A 114 20.11 20.38 -18.42
C GLY A 114 19.65 18.94 -18.14
N TYR A 115 18.48 18.59 -18.64
CA TYR A 115 17.89 17.26 -18.45
C TYR A 115 18.72 16.14 -19.06
N ARG A 116 19.14 16.25 -20.33
CA ARG A 116 19.95 15.22 -20.99
C ARG A 116 21.34 15.08 -20.36
N ARG A 117 21.96 16.20 -20.01
CA ARG A 117 23.26 16.20 -19.31
C ARG A 117 23.16 15.51 -17.95
N TRP A 118 22.06 15.74 -17.24
CA TRP A 118 21.80 15.10 -15.96
C TRP A 118 21.56 13.60 -16.11
N LEU A 119 20.75 13.17 -17.08
CA LEU A 119 20.56 11.75 -17.41
C LEU A 119 21.89 11.05 -17.70
N LYS A 120 22.71 11.63 -18.56
CA LYS A 120 24.02 11.07 -18.93
C LYS A 120 24.99 10.99 -17.75
N LYS A 121 24.95 11.97 -16.84
CA LYS A 121 25.82 12.00 -15.66
C LYS A 121 25.43 10.97 -14.59
N TYR A 122 24.14 10.84 -14.27
CA TYR A 122 23.69 10.01 -13.14
C TYR A 122 23.26 8.61 -13.56
N PHE A 123 22.58 8.48 -14.70
CA PHE A 123 22.02 7.22 -15.18
C PHE A 123 22.84 6.61 -16.32
N LYS A 124 23.79 7.34 -16.91
CA LYS A 124 24.61 6.91 -18.06
C LYS A 124 23.77 6.48 -19.26
N ILE A 125 22.60 7.10 -19.43
CA ILE A 125 21.64 6.81 -20.48
C ILE A 125 21.32 8.11 -21.23
N ASP A 126 21.20 8.04 -22.56
CA ASP A 126 20.81 9.19 -23.37
C ASP A 126 19.28 9.39 -23.43
N GLN A 127 18.50 8.29 -23.35
CA GLN A 127 17.03 8.32 -23.37
C GLN A 127 16.42 7.20 -22.51
N VAL A 128 15.39 7.53 -21.74
CA VAL A 128 14.64 6.55 -20.93
C VAL A 128 13.80 5.63 -21.82
N ARG A 129 14.20 4.35 -21.92
CA ARG A 129 13.47 3.32 -22.68
C ARG A 129 12.85 2.25 -21.80
N MET A 130 13.45 1.98 -20.65
CA MET A 130 13.09 0.88 -19.74
C MET A 130 12.26 1.39 -18.55
N SER A 131 11.30 0.59 -18.07
CA SER A 131 10.46 0.95 -16.91
C SER A 131 11.24 1.06 -15.59
N PRO A 132 12.21 0.18 -15.28
CA PRO A 132 13.06 0.33 -14.10
C PRO A 132 13.80 1.67 -14.10
N ASP A 133 14.43 2.01 -15.23
CA ASP A 133 15.14 3.29 -15.39
C ASP A 133 14.17 4.47 -15.28
N ALA A 134 12.99 4.37 -15.89
CA ALA A 134 11.96 5.40 -15.80
C ALA A 134 11.52 5.65 -14.35
N SER A 135 11.32 4.58 -13.58
CA SER A 135 10.94 4.68 -12.17
C SER A 135 12.04 5.34 -11.33
N ALA A 136 13.30 4.96 -11.56
CA ALA A 136 14.45 5.53 -10.88
C ALA A 136 14.64 7.03 -11.23
N VAL A 137 14.44 7.39 -12.51
CA VAL A 137 14.48 8.78 -12.98
C VAL A 137 13.36 9.60 -12.36
N ILE A 138 12.13 9.09 -12.30
CA ILE A 138 10.99 9.78 -11.67
C ILE A 138 11.29 10.08 -10.19
N GLU A 139 11.78 9.10 -9.44
CA GLU A 139 12.11 9.30 -8.02
C GLU A 139 13.25 10.31 -7.83
N ALA A 140 14.28 10.26 -8.68
CA ALA A 140 15.36 11.23 -8.62
C ALA A 140 14.90 12.66 -8.99
N LEU A 141 14.03 12.81 -10.00
CA LEU A 141 13.44 14.11 -10.35
C LEU A 141 12.54 14.65 -9.24
N LYS A 142 11.72 13.81 -8.61
CA LYS A 142 10.90 14.21 -7.44
C LYS A 142 11.77 14.73 -6.30
N ASN A 143 12.88 14.06 -6.00
CA ASN A 143 13.79 14.51 -4.95
C ASN A 143 14.47 15.82 -5.32
N MET A 144 14.94 15.96 -6.56
CA MET A 144 15.50 17.22 -7.04
C MET A 144 14.49 18.38 -6.96
N TRP A 145 13.26 18.14 -7.39
CA TRP A 145 12.19 19.14 -7.31
C TRP A 145 11.90 19.54 -5.85
N LYS A 146 11.89 18.58 -4.92
CA LYS A 146 11.78 18.85 -3.47
C LYS A 146 12.97 19.64 -2.95
N ASP A 147 14.17 19.40 -3.45
CA ASP A 147 15.35 20.18 -3.04
C ASP A 147 15.29 21.61 -3.58
N GLN A 148 14.74 21.82 -4.78
CA GLN A 148 14.57 23.17 -5.32
C GLN A 148 13.47 23.95 -4.59
N ASN A 149 12.29 23.33 -4.43
CA ASN A 149 11.06 23.97 -3.93
C ASN A 149 10.81 23.74 -2.43
N GLY A 150 11.63 22.95 -1.76
CA GLY A 150 11.54 22.68 -0.33
C GLY A 150 11.96 23.88 0.52
N CYS A 151 11.37 23.97 1.72
CA CYS A 151 11.67 25.01 2.70
C CYS A 151 13.16 25.03 3.08
N ALA A 152 13.73 26.23 3.21
CA ALA A 152 15.17 26.46 3.42
C ALA A 152 15.75 25.74 4.66
N CYS A 153 14.92 25.42 5.67
CA CYS A 153 15.33 24.68 6.86
C CYS A 153 15.87 23.26 6.56
N ARG A 154 15.43 22.61 5.47
CA ARG A 154 15.93 21.28 5.06
C ARG A 154 17.29 21.32 4.36
N LYS A 155 17.62 22.44 3.70
CA LYS A 155 18.87 22.61 2.94
C LYS A 155 20.11 22.75 3.84
N ALA A 156 19.91 23.12 5.10
CA ALA A 156 20.98 23.33 6.08
C ALA A 156 21.45 22.05 6.77
N GLY A 157 20.59 21.02 6.88
CA GLY A 157 20.91 19.79 7.64
C GLY A 157 21.71 18.72 6.88
N ASN A 158 21.93 18.88 5.58
CA ASN A 158 22.53 17.84 4.72
C ASN A 158 23.93 18.23 4.17
N ARG A 159 24.58 19.23 4.79
CA ARG A 159 25.99 19.61 4.55
C ARG A 159 26.86 19.25 5.76
N GLY A 160 26.76 18.02 6.22
CA GLY A 160 27.62 17.42 7.25
C GLY A 160 28.34 16.22 6.69
#